data_AF-A0A7W8JPU7-F1
#
_entry.id   AF-A0A7W8JPU7-F1
#
_cell.length_a   1.000
_cell.length_b   1.000
_cell.length_c   1.000
_cell.angle_alpha   90.00
_cell.angle_beta   90.00
_cell.angle_gamma   90.00
#
_symmetry.space_group_name_H-M   'P 1'
#
loop_
_entity.id
_entity.type
_entity.pdbx_description
1 polymer ?
#
loop_
_entity_poly.entity_id
_entity_poly.type
_entity_poly.pdbx_seq_one_letter_code
_entity_poly.pdbx_strand_id
1 'polypeptide(L)'
;MTPPIHSNGSVAPRPVAAFALLADANGASSCRKNAAERRPYIHRSKQSGVALVVALILLIVITLVGLAAVRGTIMQQKMTSNFYDRQLAFQAAEAGLREAEAVVQSTTPPGVGSTIRDCSSTAVPVNKCLANPFTDTSTTVAGFIQQVPSAYFNPGTAAAGAPQYIIEYLGIFTIPAPKVKQLSGVTGYGANPQTSAYFYRLTALSGPATVQDRASVTLQSIFKVNH
;
A
#
# COMPACT_ATOMS: atom_id res chain seq x y z
N MET A 1 -3.88 -47.21 -27.35
CA MET A 1 -2.74 -47.65 -26.51
C MET A 1 -2.68 -46.77 -25.27
N THR A 2 -3.15 -47.28 -24.14
CA THR A 2 -2.69 -46.93 -22.78
C THR A 2 -1.35 -47.67 -22.50
N PRO A 3 -0.56 -47.43 -21.42
CA PRO A 3 -0.92 -46.83 -20.12
C PRO A 3 0.13 -45.84 -19.52
N PRO A 4 -0.07 -45.35 -18.26
CA PRO A 4 0.55 -44.16 -17.68
C PRO A 4 1.61 -44.47 -16.60
N ILE A 5 2.31 -43.45 -16.09
CA ILE A 5 3.06 -43.53 -14.84
C ILE A 5 2.57 -42.45 -13.87
N HIS A 6 1.94 -42.92 -12.80
CA HIS A 6 1.63 -42.20 -11.57
C HIS A 6 2.93 -41.88 -10.81
N SER A 7 3.01 -40.70 -10.20
CA SER A 7 3.83 -40.49 -8.99
C SER A 7 3.14 -39.48 -8.08
N ASN A 8 2.26 -40.01 -7.24
CA ASN A 8 1.70 -39.35 -6.06
C ASN A 8 2.82 -39.16 -5.03
N GLY A 9 3.16 -37.91 -4.73
CA GLY A 9 3.99 -37.54 -3.57
C GLY A 9 3.13 -36.77 -2.56
N SER A 10 2.32 -37.48 -1.76
CA SER A 10 1.60 -36.87 -0.65
C SER A 10 2.59 -36.53 0.46
N VAL A 11 2.92 -35.26 0.61
CA VAL A 11 3.67 -34.75 1.77
C VAL A 11 2.71 -34.72 2.95
N ALA A 12 2.85 -35.70 3.84
CA ALA A 12 2.15 -35.73 5.12
C ALA A 12 2.70 -34.62 6.06
N PRO A 13 1.84 -33.92 6.81
CA PRO A 13 2.29 -32.97 7.83
C PRO A 13 2.91 -33.70 9.02
N ARG A 14 4.08 -33.23 9.46
CA ARG A 14 4.77 -33.71 10.67
C ARG A 14 3.99 -33.25 11.91
N PRO A 15 3.66 -34.14 12.86
CA PRO A 15 3.08 -33.72 14.13
C PRO A 15 4.14 -33.01 14.98
N VAL A 16 3.86 -31.79 15.41
CA VAL A 16 4.66 -31.07 16.39
C VAL A 16 4.39 -31.69 17.75
N ALA A 17 5.47 -32.11 18.41
CA ALA A 17 5.49 -32.87 19.65
C ALA A 17 4.72 -32.17 20.78
N ALA A 18 3.89 -32.97 21.46
CA ALA A 18 3.27 -32.63 22.73
C ALA A 18 4.35 -32.47 23.81
N PHE A 19 4.35 -31.31 24.46
CA PHE A 19 5.17 -31.01 25.64
C PHE A 19 4.53 -31.70 26.85
N ALA A 20 4.88 -32.96 27.07
CA ALA A 20 4.47 -33.73 28.24
C ALA A 20 5.33 -33.33 29.45
N LEU A 21 4.68 -32.71 30.45
CA LEU A 21 5.22 -32.49 31.78
C LEU A 21 5.57 -33.85 32.42
N LEU A 22 6.86 -34.09 32.67
CA LEU A 22 7.34 -35.15 33.54
C LEU A 22 7.04 -34.77 34.99
N ALA A 23 6.00 -35.36 35.57
CA ALA A 23 5.84 -35.45 37.02
C ALA A 23 6.30 -36.85 37.45
N ASP A 24 7.40 -36.86 38.18
CA ASP A 24 8.04 -38.04 38.77
C ASP A 24 7.06 -38.74 39.74
N ALA A 25 6.89 -40.04 39.55
CA ALA A 25 6.10 -40.91 40.40
C ALA A 25 6.97 -42.11 40.79
N ASN A 26 7.71 -41.98 41.89
CA ASN A 26 8.29 -43.12 42.61
C ASN A 26 8.52 -42.77 44.08
N GLY A 27 7.96 -43.57 44.97
CA GLY A 27 8.22 -43.46 46.41
C GLY A 27 7.14 -44.03 47.32
N ALA A 28 6.77 -45.30 47.11
CA ALA A 28 6.01 -46.05 48.10
C ALA A 28 6.97 -46.71 49.09
N SER A 29 6.92 -46.32 50.38
CA SER A 29 7.06 -47.24 51.51
C SER A 29 7.01 -46.50 52.86
N SER A 30 6.03 -46.84 53.70
CA SER A 30 6.19 -47.16 55.14
C SER A 30 4.89 -46.87 55.89
N CYS A 31 4.18 -47.95 56.23
CA CYS A 31 3.06 -47.92 57.16
C CYS A 31 3.59 -48.25 58.56
N ARG A 32 3.68 -47.26 59.46
CA ARG A 32 3.84 -47.47 60.91
C ARG A 32 2.93 -46.54 61.72
N LYS A 33 1.99 -47.22 62.39
CA LYS A 33 1.32 -46.98 63.68
C LYS A 33 1.50 -45.62 64.39
N ASN A 34 0.34 -45.05 64.68
CA ASN A 34 -0.07 -44.38 65.92
C ASN A 34 0.50 -42.99 66.24
N ALA A 35 -0.32 -41.97 65.96
CA ALA A 35 -0.68 -40.97 66.95
C ALA A 35 -2.03 -40.36 66.56
N ALA A 36 -2.94 -40.24 67.52
CA ALA A 36 -4.23 -39.61 67.36
C ALA A 36 -4.03 -38.11 67.08
N GLU A 37 -3.86 -37.75 65.82
CA GLU A 37 -3.90 -36.37 65.37
C GLU A 37 -5.36 -35.93 65.37
N ARG A 38 -5.71 -35.18 66.42
CA ARG A 38 -6.98 -34.46 66.51
C ARG A 38 -7.10 -33.64 65.25
N ARG A 39 -7.87 -34.14 64.27
CA ARG A 39 -8.26 -33.38 63.09
C ARG A 39 -8.77 -32.04 63.60
N PRO A 40 -8.11 -30.90 63.33
CA PRO A 40 -8.76 -29.64 63.54
C PRO A 40 -9.99 -29.71 62.65
N TYR A 41 -11.16 -29.79 63.28
CA TYR A 41 -12.40 -29.52 62.59
C TYR A 41 -12.18 -28.15 61.97
N ILE A 42 -12.06 -28.10 60.64
CA ILE A 42 -12.17 -26.84 59.91
C ILE A 42 -13.54 -26.35 60.32
N HIS A 43 -13.56 -25.42 61.27
CA HIS A 43 -14.75 -24.74 61.69
C HIS A 43 -15.25 -24.11 60.41
N ARG A 44 -16.28 -24.73 59.83
CA ARG A 44 -17.01 -24.19 58.70
C ARG A 44 -17.77 -23.02 59.28
N SER A 45 -17.04 -21.93 59.51
CA SER A 45 -17.62 -20.61 59.72
C SER A 45 -18.64 -20.48 58.60
N LYS A 46 -19.88 -20.18 58.98
CA LYS A 46 -20.96 -19.94 58.03
C LYS A 46 -20.47 -18.79 57.15
N GLN A 47 -19.87 -19.13 56.00
CA GLN A 47 -19.44 -18.17 55.01
C GLN A 47 -20.73 -17.51 54.52
N SER A 48 -20.98 -16.31 55.05
CA SER A 48 -21.97 -15.40 54.53
C SER A 48 -21.63 -15.15 53.06
N GLY A 49 -22.66 -15.17 52.20
CA GLY A 49 -22.61 -15.18 50.72
C GLY A 49 -21.93 -14.01 50.01
N VAL A 50 -20.89 -13.42 50.60
CA VAL A 50 -20.11 -12.30 50.07
C VAL A 50 -19.10 -12.75 49.01
N ALA A 51 -18.64 -14.01 49.05
CA ALA A 51 -17.66 -14.53 48.09
C ALA A 51 -18.14 -14.44 46.63
N LEU A 52 -19.43 -14.72 46.38
CA LEU A 52 -20.02 -14.65 45.05
C LEU A 52 -20.12 -13.20 44.54
N VAL A 53 -20.43 -12.25 45.44
CA VAL A 53 -20.50 -10.81 45.12
C VAL A 53 -19.11 -10.27 44.79
N VAL A 54 -18.10 -10.59 45.59
CA VAL A 54 -16.71 -10.18 45.34
C VAL A 54 -16.19 -10.77 44.03
N ALA A 55 -16.45 -12.06 43.77
CA ALA A 55 -16.08 -12.70 42.51
C ALA A 55 -16.72 -12.01 41.29
N LEU A 56 -17.99 -11.63 41.38
CA LEU A 56 -18.70 -10.94 40.30
C LEU A 56 -18.15 -9.52 40.06
N ILE A 57 -17.84 -8.77 41.12
CA ILE A 57 -17.22 -7.45 41.01
C ILE A 57 -15.85 -7.57 40.34
N LEU A 58 -15.00 -8.50 40.79
CA LEU A 58 -13.68 -8.72 40.20
C LEU A 58 -13.77 -9.12 38.72
N LEU A 59 -14.72 -9.99 38.39
CA LEU A 59 -14.96 -10.40 37.00
C LEU A 59 -15.34 -9.18 36.14
N ILE A 60 -16.26 -8.33 36.59
CA ILE A 60 -16.65 -7.11 35.87
C ILE A 60 -15.45 -6.17 35.69
N VAL A 61 -14.67 -5.93 36.74
CA VAL A 61 -13.49 -5.06 36.67
C VAL A 61 -12.50 -5.57 35.61
N ILE A 62 -12.19 -6.86 35.61
CA ILE A 62 -11.28 -7.46 34.62
C ILE A 62 -11.86 -7.34 33.20
N THR A 63 -13.16 -7.57 33.02
CA THR A 63 -13.79 -7.44 31.69
C THR A 63 -13.75 -6.01 31.15
N LEU A 64 -13.96 -5.00 32.00
CA LEU A 64 -13.91 -3.59 31.58
C LEU A 64 -12.49 -3.17 31.20
N VAL A 65 -11.48 -3.62 31.94
CA VAL A 65 -10.07 -3.41 31.60
C VAL A 65 -9.74 -4.09 30.27
N GLY A 66 -10.19 -5.34 30.08
CA GLY A 66 -10.02 -6.07 28.83
C GLY A 66 -10.67 -5.36 27.64
N LEU A 67 -11.91 -4.88 27.80
CA LEU A 67 -12.63 -4.15 26.74
C LEU A 67 -11.97 -2.81 26.40
N ALA A 68 -11.48 -2.07 27.40
CA ALA A 68 -10.74 -0.84 27.17
C ALA A 68 -9.45 -1.07 26.36
N ALA A 69 -8.71 -2.13 26.67
CA ALA A 69 -7.53 -2.54 25.92
C ALA A 69 -7.87 -2.91 24.46
N VAL A 70 -8.93 -3.70 24.24
CA VAL A 70 -9.40 -4.08 22.90
C VAL A 70 -9.86 -2.88 22.07
N ARG A 71 -10.53 -1.89 22.68
CA ARG A 71 -10.91 -0.66 21.96
C ARG A 71 -9.68 0.11 21.46
N GLY A 72 -8.61 0.16 22.27
CA GLY A 72 -7.33 0.76 21.88
C GLY A 72 -6.68 0.05 20.70
N THR A 73 -6.61 -1.29 20.72
CA THR A 73 -6.02 -2.08 19.62
C THR A 73 -6.81 -1.95 18.32
N ILE A 74 -8.14 -1.92 18.38
CA ILE A 74 -8.99 -1.72 17.20
C ILE A 74 -8.71 -0.36 16.54
N MET A 75 -8.55 0.70 17.33
CA MET A 75 -8.26 2.04 16.80
C MET A 75 -6.89 2.07 16.10
N GLN A 76 -5.88 1.45 16.72
CA GLN A 76 -4.55 1.32 16.12
C GLN A 76 -4.60 0.50 14.83
N GLN A 77 -5.32 -0.63 14.81
CA GLN A 77 -5.48 -1.46 13.63
C GLN A 77 -6.14 -0.70 12.46
N LYS A 78 -7.16 0.12 12.73
CA LYS A 78 -7.79 0.97 11.72
C LYS A 78 -6.83 2.02 11.16
N MET A 79 -6.02 2.65 12.02
CA MET A 79 -4.99 3.60 11.58
C MET A 79 -3.92 2.93 10.72
N THR A 80 -3.46 1.74 11.12
CA THR A 80 -2.50 0.94 10.34
C THR A 80 -3.08 0.53 8.99
N SER A 81 -4.35 0.12 8.94
CA SER A 81 -5.04 -0.22 7.69
C SER A 81 -5.12 0.98 6.76
N ASN A 82 -5.59 2.13 7.25
CA ASN A 82 -5.70 3.34 6.43
C ASN A 82 -4.34 3.82 5.91
N PHE A 83 -3.29 3.72 6.74
CA PHE A 83 -1.94 4.07 6.33
C PHE A 83 -1.41 3.11 5.25
N TYR A 84 -1.65 1.81 5.42
CA TYR A 84 -1.28 0.79 4.45
C TYR A 84 -1.99 1.01 3.11
N ASP A 85 -3.30 1.29 3.12
CA ASP A 85 -4.07 1.60 1.90
C ASP A 85 -3.52 2.85 1.19
N ARG A 86 -3.14 3.89 1.94
CA ARG A 86 -2.53 5.10 1.36
C ARG A 86 -1.15 4.84 0.76
N GLN A 87 -0.34 3.98 1.38
CA GLN A 87 0.96 3.55 0.85
C GLN A 87 0.80 2.81 -0.48
N LEU A 88 -0.14 1.87 -0.55
CA LEU A 88 -0.46 1.15 -1.77
C LEU A 88 -0.96 2.09 -2.88
N ALA A 89 -1.85 3.03 -2.53
CA ALA A 89 -2.33 4.03 -3.47
C ALA A 89 -1.17 4.90 -4.01
N PHE A 90 -0.22 5.28 -3.15
CA PHE A 90 0.96 6.03 -3.59
C PHE A 90 1.83 5.24 -4.56
N GLN A 91 2.11 3.96 -4.26
CA GLN A 91 2.87 3.09 -5.17
C GLN A 91 2.18 2.91 -6.53
N ALA A 92 0.85 2.78 -6.53
CA ALA A 92 0.06 2.70 -7.76
C ALA A 92 0.16 3.99 -8.59
N ALA A 93 0.03 5.16 -7.93
CA ALA A 93 0.19 6.45 -8.61
C ALA A 93 1.61 6.66 -9.14
N GLU A 94 2.65 6.20 -8.42
CA GLU A 94 4.04 6.26 -8.90
C GLU A 94 4.24 5.37 -10.14
N ALA A 95 3.64 4.17 -10.17
CA ALA A 95 3.66 3.31 -11.35
C ALA A 95 3.02 4.00 -12.58
N GLY A 96 1.89 4.69 -12.38
CA GLY A 96 1.28 5.51 -13.43
C GLY A 96 2.16 6.66 -13.91
N LEU A 97 2.88 7.31 -13.01
CA LEU A 97 3.81 8.38 -13.37
C LEU A 97 4.99 7.85 -14.19
N ARG A 98 5.56 6.71 -13.79
CA ARG A 98 6.68 6.08 -14.52
C ARG A 98 6.27 5.66 -15.93
N GLU A 99 5.08 5.08 -16.11
CA GLU A 99 4.57 4.77 -17.44
C GLU A 99 4.33 6.03 -18.28
N ALA A 100 3.77 7.09 -17.68
CA ALA A 100 3.60 8.36 -18.37
C ALA A 100 4.94 8.92 -18.88
N GLU A 101 6.00 8.84 -18.07
CA GLU A 101 7.36 9.23 -18.47
C GLU A 101 7.90 8.36 -19.62
N ALA A 102 7.71 7.04 -19.56
CA ALA A 102 8.14 6.12 -20.61
C ALA A 102 7.43 6.41 -21.95
N VAL A 103 6.14 6.73 -21.92
CA VAL A 103 5.38 7.14 -23.10
C VAL A 103 5.92 8.45 -23.69
N VAL A 104 6.20 9.44 -22.85
CA VAL A 104 6.80 10.70 -23.33
C VAL A 104 8.18 10.48 -23.94
N GLN A 105 9.03 9.65 -23.32
CA GLN A 105 10.38 9.35 -23.83
C GLN A 105 10.36 8.56 -25.14
N SER A 106 9.36 7.71 -25.37
CA SER A 106 9.22 6.94 -26.61
C SER A 106 8.52 7.72 -27.73
N THR A 107 7.92 8.87 -27.43
CA THR A 107 7.24 9.71 -28.42
C THR A 107 8.26 10.49 -29.25
N THR A 108 8.31 10.21 -30.55
CA THR A 108 9.22 10.86 -31.51
C THR A 108 8.46 11.25 -32.78
N PRO A 109 8.47 12.54 -33.21
CA PRO A 109 9.05 13.69 -32.52
C PRO A 109 8.29 14.05 -31.22
N PRO A 110 8.93 14.71 -30.24
CA PRO A 110 8.24 15.19 -29.04
C PRO A 110 7.16 16.23 -29.40
N GLY A 111 6.04 16.20 -28.67
CA GLY A 111 4.95 17.15 -28.81
C GLY A 111 3.61 16.54 -28.40
N VAL A 112 2.57 16.87 -29.15
CA VAL A 112 1.21 16.33 -28.96
C VAL A 112 1.06 14.99 -29.69
N GLY A 113 0.13 14.15 -29.22
CA GLY A 113 -0.09 12.82 -29.78
C GLY A 113 -1.46 12.27 -29.41
N SER A 114 -1.75 11.02 -29.80
CA SER A 114 -3.03 10.37 -29.49
C SER A 114 -3.27 10.19 -27.99
N THR A 115 -2.21 10.03 -27.21
CA THR A 115 -2.23 9.87 -25.75
C THR A 115 -1.73 11.11 -25.00
N ILE A 116 -1.30 12.16 -25.72
CA ILE A 116 -0.74 13.39 -25.16
C ILE A 116 -1.65 14.56 -25.51
N ARG A 117 -2.29 15.11 -24.48
CA ARG A 117 -3.22 16.24 -24.62
C ARG A 117 -2.45 17.55 -24.79
N ASP A 118 -2.87 18.38 -25.73
CA ASP A 118 -2.34 19.74 -25.87
C ASP A 118 -2.90 20.67 -24.79
N CYS A 119 -2.02 21.14 -23.92
CA CYS A 119 -2.29 22.12 -22.86
C CYS A 119 -1.36 23.33 -22.99
N SER A 120 -0.76 23.53 -24.17
CA SER A 120 0.13 24.64 -24.43
C SER A 120 -0.64 25.96 -24.50
N SER A 121 0.06 27.06 -24.23
CA SER A 121 -0.50 28.41 -24.39
C SER A 121 -0.84 28.75 -25.85
N THR A 122 -0.38 27.93 -26.80
CA THR A 122 -0.64 28.04 -28.23
C THR A 122 -1.82 27.19 -28.72
N ALA A 123 -2.37 26.30 -27.87
CA ALA A 123 -3.52 25.46 -28.22
C ALA A 123 -4.78 26.32 -28.42
N VAL A 124 -5.64 26.02 -29.42
CA VAL A 124 -6.90 26.72 -29.66
C VAL A 124 -8.08 25.76 -29.45
N PRO A 125 -9.05 26.06 -28.56
CA PRO A 125 -9.14 27.23 -27.69
C PRO A 125 -8.10 27.20 -26.55
N VAL A 126 -7.60 28.38 -26.17
CA VAL A 126 -6.50 28.54 -25.20
C VAL A 126 -6.86 27.99 -23.83
N ASN A 127 -5.99 27.10 -23.32
CA ASN A 127 -5.88 26.66 -21.93
C ASN A 127 -7.15 26.07 -21.29
N LYS A 128 -7.54 24.86 -21.73
CA LYS A 128 -8.64 24.07 -21.13
C LYS A 128 -8.20 23.08 -20.04
N CYS A 129 -6.93 23.08 -19.68
CA CYS A 129 -6.41 22.02 -18.81
C CYS A 129 -6.48 22.46 -17.35
N LEU A 130 -7.45 21.89 -16.62
CA LEU A 130 -7.58 22.08 -15.19
C LEU A 130 -6.29 21.66 -14.46
N ALA A 131 -6.06 22.21 -13.27
CA ALA A 131 -4.92 21.79 -12.44
C ALA A 131 -4.98 20.29 -12.13
N ASN A 132 -6.20 19.76 -11.90
CA ASN A 132 -6.44 18.33 -11.79
C ASN A 132 -7.25 17.83 -13.00
N PRO A 133 -6.62 17.18 -14.00
CA PRO A 133 -7.32 16.66 -15.17
C PRO A 133 -8.35 15.57 -14.85
N PHE A 134 -8.23 14.87 -13.72
CA PHE A 134 -9.20 13.84 -13.31
C PHE A 134 -10.53 14.43 -12.80
N THR A 135 -10.58 15.75 -12.58
CA THR A 135 -11.84 16.46 -12.26
C THR A 135 -12.48 17.12 -13.49
N ASP A 136 -11.85 17.03 -14.66
CA ASP A 136 -12.39 17.58 -15.90
C ASP A 136 -13.48 16.65 -16.44
N THR A 137 -14.73 17.13 -16.41
CA THR A 137 -15.89 16.39 -16.92
C THR A 137 -16.10 16.55 -18.43
N SER A 138 -15.19 17.26 -19.12
CA SER A 138 -15.22 17.38 -20.57
C SER A 138 -15.00 16.02 -21.23
N THR A 139 -15.85 15.68 -22.20
CA THR A 139 -15.72 14.46 -23.02
C THR A 139 -14.39 14.38 -23.76
N THR A 140 -13.71 15.52 -23.96
CA THR A 140 -12.40 15.58 -24.60
C THR A 140 -11.28 14.99 -23.74
N VAL A 141 -11.39 14.98 -22.41
CA VAL A 141 -10.31 14.48 -21.52
C VAL A 141 -10.33 12.97 -21.39
N ALA A 142 -11.52 12.36 -21.45
CA ALA A 142 -11.68 10.92 -21.28
C ALA A 142 -10.80 10.09 -22.23
N GLY A 143 -10.56 10.56 -23.46
CA GLY A 143 -9.69 9.88 -24.43
C GLY A 143 -8.19 9.96 -24.11
N PHE A 144 -7.76 10.89 -23.26
CA PHE A 144 -6.35 11.05 -22.86
C PHE A 144 -6.03 10.40 -21.51
N ILE A 145 -7.05 10.00 -20.74
CA ILE A 145 -6.85 9.23 -19.51
C ILE A 145 -6.52 7.79 -19.89
N GLN A 146 -5.26 7.41 -19.69
CA GLN A 146 -4.76 6.08 -19.97
C GLN A 146 -4.72 5.24 -18.69
N GLN A 147 -4.95 3.94 -18.83
CA GLN A 147 -4.75 2.96 -17.77
C GLN A 147 -3.35 2.38 -17.86
N VAL A 148 -2.69 2.19 -16.72
CA VAL A 148 -1.43 1.45 -16.69
C VAL A 148 -1.68 -0.01 -17.07
N PRO A 149 -0.94 -0.56 -18.05
CA PRO A 149 -1.08 -1.96 -18.41
C PRO A 149 -0.69 -2.89 -17.25
N SER A 150 -1.39 -4.03 -17.15
CA SER A 150 -1.16 -5.02 -16.08
C SER A 150 0.24 -5.66 -16.10
N ALA A 151 0.97 -5.53 -17.21
CA ALA A 151 2.36 -5.94 -17.34
C ALA A 151 3.31 -5.11 -16.46
N TYR A 152 2.97 -3.84 -16.21
CA TYR A 152 3.79 -2.90 -15.45
C TYR A 152 3.27 -2.67 -14.03
N PHE A 153 1.97 -2.87 -13.82
CA PHE A 153 1.36 -2.82 -12.48
C PHE A 153 0.24 -3.85 -12.34
N ASN A 154 0.42 -4.82 -11.45
CA ASN A 154 -0.64 -5.76 -11.10
C ASN A 154 -1.28 -5.36 -9.75
N PRO A 155 -2.55 -4.90 -9.74
CA PRO A 155 -3.22 -4.49 -8.50
C PRO A 155 -3.45 -5.63 -7.49
N GLY A 156 -3.45 -6.88 -7.95
CA GLY A 156 -3.78 -8.05 -7.12
C GLY A 156 -5.10 -7.85 -6.36
N THR A 157 -5.12 -8.24 -5.08
CA THR A 157 -6.23 -7.97 -4.15
C THR A 157 -6.00 -6.76 -3.25
N ALA A 158 -4.78 -6.18 -3.31
CA ALA A 158 -4.33 -5.17 -2.36
C ALA A 158 -4.62 -3.74 -2.85
N ALA A 159 -4.50 -3.45 -4.14
CA ALA A 159 -4.81 -2.13 -4.68
C ALA A 159 -6.29 -1.95 -5.02
N ALA A 160 -6.77 -0.71 -5.04
CA ALA A 160 -8.17 -0.37 -5.35
C ALA A 160 -8.54 -0.56 -6.83
N GLY A 161 -7.55 -0.67 -7.72
CA GLY A 161 -7.73 -0.84 -9.15
C GLY A 161 -6.44 -0.59 -9.93
N ALA A 162 -6.50 -0.63 -11.25
CA ALA A 162 -5.40 -0.20 -12.10
C ALA A 162 -5.23 1.33 -12.01
N PRO A 163 -3.98 1.83 -11.89
CA PRO A 163 -3.71 3.25 -11.85
C PRO A 163 -3.93 3.88 -13.23
N GLN A 164 -4.32 5.14 -13.22
CA GLN A 164 -4.55 5.96 -14.40
C GLN A 164 -3.50 7.04 -14.52
N TYR A 165 -3.17 7.46 -15.72
CA TYR A 165 -2.32 8.62 -15.96
C TYR A 165 -2.82 9.43 -17.14
N ILE A 166 -2.43 10.68 -17.18
CA ILE A 166 -2.67 11.59 -18.29
C ILE A 166 -1.43 12.45 -18.52
N ILE A 167 -1.11 12.64 -19.79
CA ILE A 167 0.04 13.42 -20.24
C ILE A 167 -0.48 14.69 -20.87
N GLU A 168 -0.04 15.83 -20.34
CA GLU A 168 -0.43 17.15 -20.80
C GLU A 168 0.81 17.89 -21.31
N TYR A 169 0.83 18.20 -22.60
CA TYR A 169 1.90 18.97 -23.22
C TYR A 169 1.71 20.47 -22.92
N LEU A 170 2.69 21.11 -22.30
CA LEU A 170 2.62 22.52 -21.89
C LEU A 170 3.20 23.48 -22.95
N GLY A 171 3.87 22.95 -23.97
CA GLY A 171 4.56 23.76 -24.97
C GLY A 171 6.07 23.63 -24.92
N ILE A 172 6.71 24.37 -25.82
CA ILE A 172 8.16 24.55 -25.86
C ILE A 172 8.47 25.84 -25.10
N PHE A 173 9.42 25.76 -24.17
CA PHE A 173 9.90 26.93 -23.44
C PHE A 173 11.40 27.10 -23.61
N THR A 174 11.81 28.36 -23.67
CA THR A 174 13.23 28.71 -23.75
C THR A 174 13.89 28.51 -22.38
N ILE A 175 14.89 27.64 -22.30
CA ILE A 175 15.72 27.47 -21.11
C ILE A 175 16.92 28.45 -21.16
N PRO A 176 17.22 29.15 -20.05
CA PRO A 176 18.35 30.07 -20.01
C PRO A 176 19.64 29.34 -20.37
N ALA A 177 20.45 29.95 -21.25
CA ALA A 177 21.76 29.42 -21.58
C ALA A 177 22.60 29.28 -20.30
N PRO A 178 23.26 28.14 -20.06
CA PRO A 178 24.06 27.96 -18.86
C PRO A 178 25.22 28.96 -18.86
N LYS A 179 25.54 29.53 -17.69
CA LYS A 179 26.62 30.52 -17.52
C LYS A 179 28.03 29.95 -17.68
N VAL A 180 28.17 28.71 -18.13
CA VAL A 180 29.47 28.06 -18.32
C VAL A 180 29.94 28.30 -19.75
N LYS A 181 31.15 28.85 -19.88
CA LYS A 181 31.83 29.01 -21.16
C LYS A 181 32.49 27.67 -21.48
N GLN A 182 32.16 27.05 -22.62
CA GLN A 182 32.84 25.84 -23.08
C GLN A 182 34.33 26.17 -23.32
N LEU A 183 35.24 25.47 -22.63
CA LEU A 183 36.69 25.71 -22.74
C LEU A 183 37.35 24.89 -23.86
N SER A 184 36.64 23.96 -24.52
CA SER A 184 37.21 23.15 -25.60
C SER A 184 36.56 23.50 -26.94
N GLY A 185 37.26 24.33 -27.72
CA GLY A 185 36.86 24.74 -29.06
C GLY A 185 37.38 23.77 -30.12
N VAL A 186 36.71 22.62 -30.29
CA VAL A 186 36.95 21.76 -31.46
C VAL A 186 35.82 21.99 -32.47
N THR A 187 36.20 22.55 -33.62
CA THR A 187 35.32 22.81 -34.76
C THR A 187 34.72 21.49 -35.26
N GLY A 188 33.45 21.24 -34.95
CA GLY A 188 32.73 20.01 -35.34
C GLY A 188 31.86 19.41 -34.22
N TYR A 189 32.17 19.69 -32.95
CA TYR A 189 31.28 19.43 -31.82
C TYR A 189 30.56 20.72 -31.43
N GLY A 190 29.68 21.19 -32.32
CA GLY A 190 28.77 22.28 -31.99
C GLY A 190 27.82 21.80 -30.89
N ALA A 191 28.11 22.11 -29.63
CA ALA A 191 27.05 22.21 -28.65
C ALA A 191 26.17 23.38 -29.10
N ASN A 192 25.15 23.09 -29.90
CA ASN A 192 24.01 23.99 -30.01
C ASN A 192 23.39 23.92 -28.62
N PRO A 193 23.57 24.92 -27.72
CA PRO A 193 22.88 24.86 -26.46
C PRO A 193 21.41 24.84 -26.83
N GLN A 194 20.76 23.69 -26.67
CA GLN A 194 19.33 23.59 -26.90
C GLN A 194 18.70 24.63 -25.99
N THR A 195 18.34 25.78 -26.57
CA THR A 195 17.80 26.90 -25.82
C THR A 195 16.32 26.68 -25.59
N SER A 196 15.73 25.62 -26.14
CA SER A 196 14.34 25.25 -25.99
C SER A 196 14.21 23.79 -25.55
N ALA A 197 13.17 23.52 -24.78
CA ALA A 197 12.78 22.17 -24.38
C ALA A 197 11.26 22.05 -24.37
N TYR A 198 10.76 20.86 -24.66
CA TYR A 198 9.37 20.50 -24.51
C TYR A 198 9.07 20.21 -23.04
N PHE A 199 8.01 20.82 -22.51
CA PHE A 199 7.56 20.61 -21.15
C PHE A 199 6.25 19.85 -21.14
N TYR A 200 6.17 18.85 -20.28
CA TYR A 200 4.98 18.05 -20.05
C TYR A 200 4.60 18.11 -18.58
N ARG A 201 3.31 18.07 -18.31
CA ARG A 201 2.74 17.84 -16.99
C ARG A 201 2.16 16.44 -16.99
N LEU A 202 2.68 15.62 -16.10
CA LEU A 202 2.25 14.24 -15.94
C LEU A 202 1.41 14.18 -14.68
N THR A 203 0.19 13.68 -14.78
CA THR A 203 -0.69 13.51 -13.62
C THR A 203 -1.11 12.04 -13.56
N ALA A 204 -0.86 11.40 -12.42
CA ALA A 204 -1.20 9.99 -12.19
C ALA A 204 -2.15 9.85 -10.99
N LEU A 205 -3.10 8.94 -11.11
CA LEU A 205 -4.09 8.61 -10.10
C LEU A 205 -3.96 7.13 -9.73
N SER A 206 -3.98 6.82 -8.44
CA SER A 206 -3.74 5.49 -7.89
C SER A 206 -4.75 4.40 -8.28
N GLY A 207 -5.88 4.79 -8.88
CA GLY A 207 -6.98 3.91 -9.24
C GLY A 207 -8.01 4.66 -10.07
N PRO A 208 -9.18 4.07 -10.37
CA PRO A 208 -10.25 4.80 -11.03
C PRO A 208 -10.74 5.98 -10.15
N ALA A 209 -11.24 7.04 -10.78
CA ALA A 209 -11.70 8.27 -10.11
C ALA A 209 -12.80 8.09 -9.04
N THR A 210 -13.39 6.89 -8.92
CA THR A 210 -14.41 6.56 -7.94
C THR A 210 -13.98 5.35 -7.11
N VAL A 211 -13.35 5.60 -5.98
CA VAL A 211 -13.06 4.58 -4.96
C VAL A 211 -13.81 4.97 -3.70
N GLN A 212 -14.92 4.28 -3.39
CA GLN A 212 -15.83 4.74 -2.33
C GLN A 212 -15.32 4.48 -0.91
N ASP A 213 -14.44 3.48 -0.71
CA ASP A 213 -14.01 3.07 0.65
C ASP A 213 -12.49 2.88 0.84
N ARG A 214 -11.66 3.28 -0.14
CA ARG A 214 -10.18 3.21 0.00
C ARG A 214 -9.52 4.54 -0.31
N ALA A 215 -8.30 4.71 0.18
CA ALA A 215 -7.50 5.89 -0.09
C ALA A 215 -7.23 6.05 -1.61
N SER A 216 -7.41 7.26 -2.12
CA SER A 216 -6.98 7.66 -3.46
C SER A 216 -5.85 8.69 -3.37
N VAL A 217 -4.87 8.58 -4.27
CA VAL A 217 -3.72 9.47 -4.33
C VAL A 217 -3.54 9.94 -5.77
N THR A 218 -3.42 11.25 -5.94
CA THR A 218 -3.05 11.89 -7.20
C THR A 218 -1.65 12.47 -7.09
N LEU A 219 -0.75 12.10 -7.99
CA LEU A 219 0.60 12.64 -8.11
C LEU A 219 0.72 13.46 -9.39
N GLN A 220 1.55 14.49 -9.33
CA GLN A 220 1.78 15.37 -10.47
C GLN A 220 3.26 15.73 -10.55
N SER A 221 3.85 15.63 -11.75
CA SER A 221 5.23 16.02 -12.02
C SER A 221 5.34 16.84 -13.31
N ILE A 222 6.45 17.57 -13.45
CA ILE A 222 6.81 18.26 -14.69
C ILE A 222 7.99 17.53 -15.31
N PHE A 223 7.83 17.11 -16.56
CA PHE A 223 8.85 16.37 -17.30
C PHE A 223 9.36 17.22 -18.47
N LYS A 224 10.69 17.26 -18.63
CA LYS A 224 11.37 18.05 -19.67
C LYS A 224 12.02 17.11 -20.69
N VAL A 225 11.71 17.31 -21.96
CA VAL A 225 12.38 16.67 -23.09
C VAL A 225 13.13 17.72 -23.88
N ASN A 226 14.40 17.48 -24.17
CA ASN A 226 15.20 18.42 -24.97
C ASN A 226 14.68 18.45 -26.41
N HIS A 227 14.65 19.64 -27.01
CA HIS A 227 14.33 19.83 -28.41
C HIS A 227 15.51 19.44 -29.31
#